data_AF-A0A7H4MVN7-F1
#
_entry.id   AF-A0A7H4MVN7-F1
#
_cell.length_a   1.000
_cell.length_b   1.000
_cell.length_c   1.000
_cell.angle_alpha   90.00
_cell.angle_beta   90.00
_cell.angle_gamma   90.00
#
_symmetry.space_group_name_H-M   'P 1'
#
loop_
_entity.id
_entity.type
_entity.pdbx_description
1 polymer ?
#
loop_
_entity_poly.entity_id
_entity_poly.type
_entity_poly.pdbx_seq_one_letter_code
_entity_poly.pdbx_strand_id
1 'polypeptide(L)'
;MNASSYELEAFVKALKPDLIGSGIKEKYIFQKMGVPFRQMHSWDYSGPYHGYDGFAIFARDMDMTLNNPAWNELTAPWLKSA
;
A
#
# COMPACT_ATOMS: atom_id res chain seq x y z
N MET A 1 -8.90 -16.58 9.33
CA MET A 1 -7.46 -16.75 9.60
C MET A 1 -6.95 -15.48 10.26
N ASN A 2 -6.25 -15.59 11.39
CA ASN A 2 -5.53 -14.46 11.98
C ASN A 2 -4.12 -14.49 11.38
N ALA A 3 -3.85 -13.64 10.39
CA ALA A 3 -2.54 -13.60 9.75
C ALA A 3 -1.56 -12.86 10.67
N SER A 4 -0.48 -13.54 11.06
CA SER A 4 0.63 -12.89 11.76
C SER A 4 1.44 -11.99 10.81
N SER A 5 2.18 -11.01 11.36
CA SER A 5 3.07 -10.16 10.56
C SER A 5 4.11 -10.97 9.78
N TYR A 6 4.59 -12.07 10.36
CA TYR A 6 5.56 -12.97 9.73
C TYR A 6 4.99 -13.65 8.48
N GLU A 7 3.78 -14.21 8.58
CA GLU A 7 3.11 -14.84 7.44
C GLU A 7 2.81 -13.81 6.34
N LEU A 8 2.36 -12.62 6.74
CA LEU A 8 2.03 -11.55 5.79
C LEU A 8 3.28 -11.07 5.04
N GLU A 9 4.42 -10.92 5.72
CA GLU A 9 5.70 -10.59 5.09
C GLU A 9 6.16 -11.69 4.10
N ALA A 10 6.01 -12.96 4.49
CA ALA A 10 6.31 -14.09 3.62
C ALA A 10 5.43 -14.10 2.35
N PHE A 11 4.12 -13.84 2.50
CA PHE A 11 3.21 -13.73 1.36
C PHE A 11 3.54 -12.55 0.46
N VAL A 12 3.90 -11.38 1.01
CA VAL A 12 4.28 -10.22 0.20
C VAL A 12 5.55 -10.48 -0.59
N LYS A 13 6.55 -11.14 0.01
CA LYS A 13 7.78 -11.53 -0.70
C LYS A 13 7.52 -12.56 -1.81
N ALA A 14 6.63 -13.51 -1.57
CA ALA A 14 6.33 -14.58 -2.51
C ALA A 14 5.42 -14.12 -3.67
N LEU A 15 4.37 -13.35 -3.36
CA LEU A 15 3.33 -12.97 -4.31
C LEU A 15 3.61 -11.63 -5.00
N LYS A 16 4.44 -10.77 -4.40
CA LYS A 16 4.77 -9.43 -4.91
C LYS A 16 3.54 -8.62 -5.34
N PRO A 17 2.59 -8.37 -4.43
CA PRO A 17 1.36 -7.65 -4.77
C PRO A 17 1.65 -6.19 -5.16
N ASP A 18 0.87 -5.66 -6.10
CA ASP A 18 0.97 -4.25 -6.53
C ASP A 18 0.37 -3.27 -5.51
N LEU A 19 -0.51 -3.75 -4.63
CA LEU A 19 -1.14 -2.96 -3.57
C LEU A 19 -1.52 -3.86 -2.38
N ILE A 20 -1.31 -3.34 -1.17
CA ILE A 20 -1.75 -3.98 0.07
C ILE A 20 -2.80 -3.10 0.76
N GLY A 21 -3.92 -3.71 1.16
CA GLY A 21 -4.95 -3.09 1.98
C GLY A 21 -5.05 -3.75 3.36
N SER A 22 -4.67 -3.06 4.43
CA SER A 22 -4.75 -3.58 5.81
C SER A 22 -4.89 -2.44 6.83
N GLY A 23 -4.48 -2.65 8.10
CA GLY A 23 -4.56 -1.67 9.17
C GLY A 23 -3.31 -0.81 9.35
N ILE A 24 -3.38 0.08 10.35
CA ILE A 24 -2.29 1.01 10.69
C ILE A 24 -1.02 0.30 11.14
N LYS A 25 -1.15 -0.85 11.82
CA LYS A 25 0.00 -1.60 12.36
C LYS A 25 0.87 -2.16 11.25
N GLU A 26 0.26 -2.47 10.10
CA GLU A 26 0.89 -3.10 8.95
C GLU A 26 1.42 -2.06 7.94
N LYS A 27 0.86 -0.85 7.91
CA LYS A 27 1.15 0.20 6.91
C LYS A 27 2.65 0.43 6.69
N TYR A 28 3.36 0.82 7.74
CA TYR A 28 4.74 1.28 7.60
C TYR A 28 5.73 0.15 7.32
N ILE A 29 5.39 -1.10 7.67
CA ILE A 29 6.21 -2.27 7.36
C ILE A 29 6.30 -2.41 5.84
N PHE A 30 5.14 -2.43 5.16
CA PHE A 30 5.11 -2.65 3.71
C PHE A 30 5.52 -1.43 2.89
N GLN A 31 5.24 -0.21 3.37
CA GLN A 31 5.77 0.99 2.72
C GLN A 31 7.30 1.02 2.74
N LYS A 32 7.94 0.60 3.83
CA LYS A 32 9.41 0.46 3.88
C LYS A 32 9.95 -0.65 2.97
N MET A 33 9.13 -1.65 2.65
CA MET A 33 9.44 -2.67 1.65
C MET A 33 9.19 -2.20 0.21
N GLY A 34 8.70 -0.97 0.02
CA GLY A 34 8.44 -0.40 -1.29
C GLY A 34 7.12 -0.82 -1.94
N VAL A 35 6.20 -1.38 -1.17
CA VAL A 35 4.89 -1.81 -1.68
C VAL A 35 3.84 -0.74 -1.37
N PRO A 36 3.07 -0.27 -2.38
CA PRO A 36 1.95 0.63 -2.15
C PRO A 36 0.97 0.09 -1.11
N PHE A 37 0.49 0.96 -0.21
CA PHE A 37 -0.35 0.56 0.91
C PHE A 37 -1.49 1.53 1.18
N ARG A 38 -2.72 1.02 1.34
CA ARG A 38 -3.90 1.76 1.78
C ARG A 38 -4.44 1.23 3.10
N GLN A 39 -4.77 2.12 4.04
CA GLN A 39 -5.47 1.71 5.25
C GLN A 39 -6.94 1.43 4.95
N MET A 40 -7.35 0.18 5.08
CA MET A 40 -8.72 -0.29 4.81
C MET A 40 -9.61 -0.35 6.07
N HIS A 41 -9.21 0.30 7.16
CA HIS A 41 -10.06 0.49 8.33
C HIS A 41 -10.43 1.95 8.56
N SER A 42 -9.46 2.84 8.34
CA SER A 42 -9.58 4.29 8.54
C SER A 42 -9.74 5.07 7.23
N TRP A 43 -9.76 4.37 6.08
CA TRP A 43 -9.66 4.96 4.74
C TRP A 43 -8.46 5.89 4.58
N ASP A 44 -7.43 5.68 5.41
CA ASP A 44 -6.27 6.56 5.53
C ASP A 44 -6.68 8.04 5.66
N TYR A 45 -7.72 8.30 6.46
CA TYR A 45 -8.28 9.62 6.73
C TYR A 45 -8.99 10.28 5.51
N SER A 46 -9.34 9.49 4.50
CA SER A 46 -10.17 9.89 3.35
C SER A 46 -11.62 9.41 3.52
N GLY A 47 -12.30 9.03 2.43
CA GLY A 47 -13.66 8.50 2.41
C GLY A 47 -14.75 9.57 2.19
N PRO A 48 -16.02 9.17 2.15
CA PRO A 48 -16.53 7.80 2.33
C PRO A 48 -16.20 6.87 1.14
N TYR A 49 -16.14 5.56 1.38
CA TYR A 49 -15.95 4.56 0.32
C TYR A 49 -17.23 3.83 -0.10
N HIS A 50 -18.30 3.95 0.69
CA HIS A 50 -19.56 3.29 0.38
C HIS A 50 -20.42 4.11 -0.58
N GLY A 51 -21.21 3.39 -1.39
CA GLY A 51 -22.15 3.99 -2.34
C GLY A 51 -21.49 4.49 -3.63
N TYR A 52 -22.31 5.00 -4.55
CA TYR A 52 -21.86 5.47 -5.85
C TYR A 52 -20.84 6.62 -5.73
N ASP A 53 -21.15 7.61 -4.89
CA ASP A 53 -20.25 8.75 -4.67
C ASP A 53 -18.94 8.31 -4.01
N GLY A 54 -19.00 7.34 -3.10
CA GLY A 54 -17.83 6.82 -2.41
C GLY A 54 -16.89 6.01 -3.31
N PHE A 55 -17.42 5.39 -4.38
CA PHE A 55 -16.60 4.65 -5.33
C PHE A 55 -15.61 5.55 -6.08
N ALA A 56 -16.01 6.79 -6.42
CA ALA A 56 -15.10 7.75 -7.05
C ALA A 56 -13.90 8.09 -6.15
N ILE A 57 -14.15 8.25 -4.85
CA ILE A 57 -13.12 8.52 -3.84
C ILE A 57 -12.22 7.30 -3.65
N PHE A 58 -12.80 6.11 -3.52
CA PHE A 58 -12.05 4.85 -3.44
C PHE A 58 -11.12 4.68 -4.64
N ALA A 59 -11.63 4.83 -5.87
CA ALA A 59 -10.85 4.69 -7.09
C ALA A 59 -9.69 5.70 -7.15
N ARG A 60 -9.96 6.97 -6.87
CA ARG A 60 -8.93 8.02 -6.77
C ARG A 60 -7.84 7.65 -5.77
N ASP A 61 -8.23 7.17 -4.59
CA ASP A 61 -7.28 6.88 -3.51
C ASP A 61 -6.42 5.64 -3.81
N MET A 62 -6.97 4.64 -4.50
CA MET A 62 -6.19 3.51 -4.99
C MET A 62 -5.17 3.97 -6.04
N ASP A 63 -5.62 4.75 -7.02
CA ASP A 63 -4.77 5.27 -8.11
C ASP A 63 -3.63 6.13 -7.58
N MET A 64 -3.91 7.14 -6.76
CA MET A 64 -2.89 8.05 -6.24
C MET A 64 -1.82 7.34 -5.39
N THR A 65 -2.17 6.19 -4.81
CA THR A 65 -1.27 5.41 -3.97
C THR A 65 -0.47 4.44 -4.82
N LEU A 66 -1.11 3.69 -5.71
CA LEU A 66 -0.45 2.70 -6.57
C LEU A 66 0.50 3.38 -7.56
N ASN A 67 0.07 4.49 -8.16
CA ASN A 67 0.82 5.20 -9.20
C ASN A 67 1.67 6.36 -8.65
N ASN A 68 1.97 6.40 -7.35
CA ASN A 68 2.77 7.46 -6.78
C ASN A 68 4.23 7.38 -7.27
N PRO A 69 4.83 8.47 -7.80
CA PRO A 69 6.20 8.44 -8.31
C PRO A 69 7.25 8.16 -7.23
N ALA A 70 6.94 8.40 -5.95
CA ALA A 70 7.86 8.15 -4.85
C ALA A 70 8.30 6.68 -4.74
N TRP A 71 7.51 5.72 -5.25
CA TRP A 71 7.89 4.31 -5.27
C TRP A 71 9.11 4.02 -6.15
N ASN A 72 9.36 4.85 -7.17
CA ASN A 72 10.55 4.73 -8.03
C ASN A 72 11.81 5.37 -7.41
N GLU A 73 11.66 6.05 -6.27
CA GLU A 73 12.73 6.81 -5.60
C GLU A 73 13.21 6.14 -4.30
N LEU A 74 12.85 4.87 -4.07
CA LEU A 74 13.29 4.11 -2.89
C LEU A 74 14.79 3.84 -2.86
N THR A 75 15.41 3.71 -4.04
CA THR A 75 16.86 3.48 -4.16
C THR A 75 17.58 4.80 -4.41
N ALA A 76 18.49 5.15 -3.50
CA ALA A 76 19.27 6.37 -3.62
C ALA A 76 20.11 6.40 -4.91
N PRO A 77 20.31 7.57 -5.56
CA PRO A 77 20.99 7.66 -6.85
C PRO A 77 22.40 7.07 -6.87
N TRP A 78 23.15 7.16 -5.77
CA TRP A 78 24.51 6.61 -5.66
C TRP A 78 24.57 5.08 -5.52
N LEU A 79 23.41 4.41 -5.35
CA LEU A 79 23.29 2.94 -5.31
C LEU A 79 22.77 2.36 -6.64
N LYS A 80 22.22 3.20 -7.53
CA LYS A 80 21.77 2.75 -8.86
C LYS A 80 23.03 2.39 -9.67
N SER A 81 23.13 1.13 -10.10
CA SER A 81 24.20 0.72 -11.02
C SER A 81 24.09 1.51 -12.32
N ALA A 82 25.23 1.98 -12.85
CA ALA A 82 25.30 2.69 -14.12
C ALA A 82 24.77 1.86 -15.30
#